data_AF-A0A2V9GHD7-F1
#
_entry.id   AF-A0A2V9GHD7-F1
#
_cell.length_a   1.000
_cell.length_b   1.000
_cell.length_c   1.000
_cell.angle_alpha   90.00
_cell.angle_beta   90.00
_cell.angle_gamma   90.00
#
_symmetry.space_group_name_H-M   'P 1'
#
loop_
_entity.id
_entity.type
_entity.pdbx_description
1 polymer ?
#
loop_
_entity_poly.entity_id
_entity_poly.type
_entity_poly.pdbx_seq_one_letter_code
_entity_poly.pdbx_strand_id
1 'polypeptide(L)'
;MVAKHKLATYGVTGPVYGGVSPLQGQLDWSLSDKMNTAQMTAFLSQVSQAHPQEFIVIVVDGASSHKGKELVVPENVRLIPLPAYSPELNPQEHTW
;
A
#
# COMPACT_ATOMS: atom_id res chain seq x y z
N MET A 1 2.15 6.58 -2.16
CA MET A 1 2.00 5.11 -2.14
C MET A 1 0.70 4.72 -1.43
N VAL A 2 -0.12 3.81 -2.01
CA VAL A 2 -1.31 3.02 -1.52
C VAL A 2 -2.71 3.46 -2.05
N ALA A 3 -3.68 2.62 -2.51
CA ALA A 3 -3.93 1.16 -2.44
C ALA A 3 -4.84 0.54 -3.56
N LYS A 4 -4.65 -0.79 -3.79
CA LYS A 4 -5.60 -1.86 -4.20
C LYS A 4 -6.12 -1.97 -5.64
N HIS A 5 -5.64 -3.03 -6.32
CA HIS A 5 -6.43 -3.71 -7.34
C HIS A 5 -6.12 -5.22 -7.41
N LYS A 6 -7.07 -5.99 -7.96
CA LYS A 6 -6.86 -7.38 -8.35
C LYS A 6 -6.20 -7.36 -9.73
N LEU A 7 -4.88 -7.47 -9.82
CA LEU A 7 -4.24 -7.63 -11.14
C LEU A 7 -4.44 -9.07 -11.62
N ALA A 8 -4.97 -9.21 -12.82
CA ALA A 8 -5.05 -10.47 -13.55
C ALA A 8 -4.08 -10.39 -14.74
N THR A 9 -2.83 -10.77 -14.53
CA THR A 9 -1.85 -10.92 -15.62
C THR A 9 -1.05 -12.19 -15.40
N TYR A 10 -0.93 -13.02 -16.44
CA TYR A 10 -0.13 -14.26 -16.48
C TYR A 10 -0.54 -15.38 -15.50
N GLY A 11 -1.84 -15.63 -15.33
CA GLY A 11 -2.34 -16.85 -14.67
C GLY A 11 -2.26 -16.85 -13.14
N VAL A 12 -1.79 -15.76 -12.52
CA VAL A 12 -1.86 -15.57 -11.07
C VAL A 12 -3.05 -14.65 -10.77
N THR A 13 -4.03 -15.16 -10.01
CA THR A 13 -5.15 -14.37 -9.50
C THR A 13 -4.96 -14.11 -8.02
N GLY A 14 -4.64 -12.88 -7.64
CA GLY A 14 -4.51 -12.49 -6.24
C GLY A 14 -4.64 -10.99 -6.05
N PRO A 15 -5.16 -10.53 -4.91
CA PRO A 15 -5.09 -9.11 -4.55
C PRO A 15 -3.62 -8.63 -4.46
N VAL A 16 -3.39 -7.39 -4.88
CA VAL A 16 -2.08 -6.73 -4.84
C VAL A 16 -2.11 -5.57 -3.85
N TYR A 17 -1.09 -5.50 -3.01
CA TYR A 17 -0.71 -4.25 -2.34
C TYR A 17 0.35 -3.56 -3.19
N GLY A 18 0.20 -2.25 -3.37
CA GLY A 18 1.09 -1.46 -4.21
C GLY A 18 1.32 -0.08 -3.62
N GLY A 19 2.43 0.52 -4.01
CA GLY A 19 2.92 1.82 -3.60
C GLY A 19 3.71 2.48 -4.73
N VAL A 20 3.29 3.63 -5.26
CA VAL A 20 4.14 4.48 -6.11
C VAL A 20 4.64 5.76 -5.40
N SER A 21 5.94 6.06 -5.54
CA SER A 21 6.55 7.33 -5.16
C SER A 21 6.28 8.34 -6.29
N PRO A 22 5.44 9.36 -6.09
CA PRO A 22 5.10 10.30 -7.16
C PRO A 22 6.30 11.17 -7.57
N LEU A 23 7.27 11.35 -6.67
CA LEU A 23 8.45 12.16 -6.93
C LEU A 23 9.55 11.38 -7.65
N GLN A 24 9.79 10.13 -7.24
CA GLN A 24 10.90 9.32 -7.76
C GLN A 24 10.49 8.27 -8.78
N GLY A 25 9.18 8.03 -8.97
CA GLY A 25 8.66 6.98 -9.86
C GLY A 25 8.92 5.55 -9.37
N GLN A 26 9.36 5.37 -8.12
CA GLN A 26 9.62 4.05 -7.55
C GLN A 26 8.31 3.32 -7.25
N LEU A 27 8.29 2.01 -7.47
CA LEU A 27 7.14 1.13 -7.28
C LEU A 27 7.50 -0.01 -6.32
N ASP A 28 6.79 -0.09 -5.21
CA ASP A 28 6.79 -1.21 -4.28
C ASP A 28 5.47 -1.96 -4.39
N TRP A 29 5.50 -3.28 -4.48
CA TRP A 29 4.28 -4.09 -4.56
C TRP A 29 4.49 -5.48 -3.95
N SER A 30 3.39 -6.11 -3.56
CA SER A 30 3.35 -7.50 -3.14
C SER A 30 2.05 -8.17 -3.58
N LEU A 31 2.17 -9.42 -4.02
CA LEU A 31 1.02 -10.31 -4.18
C LEU A 31 0.57 -10.81 -2.82
N SER A 32 -0.72 -10.96 -2.65
CA SER A 32 -1.30 -11.47 -1.43
C SER A 32 -2.43 -12.45 -1.72
N ASP A 33 -2.60 -13.43 -0.83
CA ASP A 33 -3.72 -14.37 -0.90
C ASP A 33 -5.05 -13.70 -0.51
N LYS A 34 -5.00 -12.64 0.29
CA LYS A 34 -6.20 -11.97 0.85
C LYS A 34 -5.96 -10.52 1.22
N MET A 35 -7.02 -9.74 1.14
CA MET A 35 -6.97 -8.32 1.51
C MET A 35 -7.30 -8.15 3.00
N ASN A 36 -6.29 -8.17 3.87
CA ASN A 36 -6.49 -8.04 5.32
C ASN A 36 -5.34 -7.33 6.05
N THR A 37 -5.52 -7.10 7.35
CA THR A 37 -4.55 -6.42 8.21
C THR A 37 -3.17 -7.09 8.22
N ALA A 38 -3.11 -8.41 8.30
CA ALA A 38 -1.84 -9.15 8.35
C ALA A 38 -1.03 -8.96 7.06
N GLN A 39 -1.70 -8.97 5.91
CA GLN A 39 -1.07 -8.80 4.62
C GLN A 39 -0.64 -7.34 4.38
N MET A 40 -1.41 -6.37 4.88
CA MET A 40 -0.98 -4.97 4.92
C MET A 40 0.26 -4.78 5.80
N THR A 41 0.31 -5.37 6.99
CA THR A 41 1.51 -5.36 7.86
C THR A 41 2.74 -5.92 7.12
N ALA A 42 2.58 -7.04 6.42
CA ALA A 42 3.67 -7.66 5.66
C ALA A 42 4.17 -6.73 4.53
N PHE A 43 3.25 -6.10 3.80
CA PHE A 43 3.59 -5.12 2.77
C PHE A 43 4.34 -3.91 3.34
N LEU A 44 3.89 -3.35 4.46
CA LEU A 44 4.59 -2.22 5.10
C LEU A 44 5.98 -2.60 5.57
N SER A 45 6.15 -3.81 6.11
CA SER A 45 7.46 -4.34 6.50
C SER A 45 8.40 -4.47 5.30
N GLN A 46 7.90 -4.95 4.15
CA GLN A 46 8.68 -5.00 2.91
C GLN A 46 9.14 -3.61 2.47
N VAL A 47 8.23 -2.63 2.43
CA VAL A 47 8.53 -1.24 2.05
C VAL A 47 9.58 -0.64 2.99
N SER A 48 9.40 -0.82 4.30
CA SER A 48 10.36 -0.36 5.31
C SER A 48 11.77 -0.95 5.12
N GLN A 49 11.86 -2.24 4.80
CA GLN A 49 13.13 -2.92 4.54
C GLN A 49 13.78 -2.52 3.22
N ALA A 50 12.98 -2.21 2.19
CA ALA A 50 13.47 -1.76 0.90
C ALA A 50 14.07 -0.36 0.98
N HIS A 51 13.56 0.50 1.87
CA HIS A 51 13.98 1.89 2.04
C HIS A 51 14.39 2.19 3.50
N PRO A 52 15.43 1.52 4.05
CA PRO A 52 15.75 1.56 5.47
C PRO A 52 16.33 2.90 5.94
N GLN A 53 16.76 3.76 5.00
CA GLN A 53 17.33 5.08 5.27
C GLN A 53 16.32 6.21 5.03
N GLU A 54 15.08 5.87 4.67
CA GLU A 54 14.03 6.84 4.37
C GLU A 54 12.94 6.81 5.43
N PHE A 55 12.34 7.98 5.68
CA PHE A 55 11.08 8.08 6.40
C PHE A 55 9.94 8.19 5.38
N ILE A 56 9.09 7.17 5.33
CA ILE A 56 8.15 6.95 4.23
C ILE A 56 6.76 7.37 4.68
N VAL A 57 6.18 8.32 3.96
CA VAL A 57 4.79 8.72 4.13
C VAL A 57 3.93 8.06 3.06
N ILE A 58 2.97 7.27 3.52
CA ILE A 58 2.09 6.46 2.68
C ILE A 58 0.68 7.02 2.82
N VAL A 59 0.10 7.45 1.71
CA VAL A 59 -1.26 7.98 1.64
C VAL A 59 -2.20 6.80 1.39
N VAL A 60 -3.14 6.54 2.27
CA VAL A 60 -3.99 5.33 2.23
C VAL A 60 -5.46 5.68 2.04
N ASP A 61 -6.19 4.84 1.32
CA ASP A 61 -7.65 4.94 1.21
C ASP A 61 -8.36 4.51 2.51
N GLY A 62 -9.70 4.56 2.48
CA GLY A 62 -10.54 4.22 3.62
C GLY A 62 -10.65 2.73 3.97
N ALA A 63 -9.97 1.82 3.27
CA ALA A 63 -10.24 0.39 3.38
C ALA A 63 -9.88 -0.22 4.75
N SER A 64 -10.61 -1.27 5.12
CA SER A 64 -10.53 -1.89 6.46
C SER A 64 -9.14 -2.42 6.82
N SER A 65 -8.36 -2.92 5.84
CA SER A 65 -7.00 -3.40 6.06
C SER A 65 -6.02 -2.31 6.54
N HIS A 66 -6.30 -1.04 6.25
CA HIS A 66 -5.46 0.09 6.68
C HIS A 66 -5.80 0.58 8.10
N LYS A 67 -6.87 0.06 8.71
CA LYS A 67 -7.43 0.51 9.99
C LYS A 67 -7.58 -0.62 11.00
N GLY A 68 -7.01 -1.79 10.73
CA GLY A 68 -7.09 -2.95 11.61
C GLY A 68 -6.38 -2.69 12.94
N LYS A 69 -6.96 -3.13 14.05
CA LYS A 69 -6.35 -2.97 15.39
C LYS A 69 -5.00 -3.68 15.52
N GLU A 70 -4.80 -4.75 14.75
CA GLU A 70 -3.58 -5.54 14.72
C GLU A 70 -2.60 -5.07 13.61
N LEU A 71 -2.87 -3.93 12.99
CA LEU A 71 -1.98 -3.38 11.96
C LEU A 71 -0.68 -2.93 12.62
N VAL A 72 0.44 -3.48 12.15
CA VAL A 72 1.77 -3.06 12.60
C VAL A 72 2.35 -2.16 11.51
N VAL A 73 2.65 -0.93 11.90
CA VAL A 73 3.30 0.07 11.04
C VAL A 73 4.76 0.19 11.50
N PRO A 74 5.75 -0.08 10.63
CA PRO A 74 7.16 0.09 10.97
C PRO A 74 7.50 1.52 11.41
N GLU A 75 8.54 1.69 12.23
CA GLU A 75 8.89 2.98 12.82
C GLU A 75 9.20 4.08 11.79
N ASN A 76 9.80 3.70 10.65
CA ASN A 76 10.12 4.61 9.56
C ASN A 76 8.97 4.82 8.57
N VAL A 77 7.75 4.36 8.89
CA VAL A 77 6.57 4.50 8.03
C VAL A 77 5.46 5.27 8.76
N ARG A 78 4.81 6.19 8.05
CA ARG A 78 3.60 6.87 8.50
C ARG A 78 2.48 6.70 7.49
N LEU A 79 1.31 6.27 7.96
CA LEU A 79 0.10 6.25 7.15
C LEU A 79 -0.68 7.56 7.33
N ILE A 80 -1.11 8.16 6.22
CA ILE A 80 -2.02 9.31 6.18
C ILE A 80 -3.28 8.91 5.43
N PRO A 81 -4.46 8.86 6.08
CA PRO A 81 -5.69 8.52 5.39
C PRO A 81 -6.18 9.67 4.50
N LEU A 82 -6.71 9.34 3.33
CA LEU A 82 -7.47 10.27 2.51
C LEU A 82 -8.85 10.58 3.11
N PRO A 83 -9.44 11.74 2.77
CA PRO A 83 -10.86 11.98 2.97
C PRO A 83 -11.70 10.85 2.37
N ALA A 84 -12.84 10.56 2.99
CA ALA A 84 -13.75 9.54 2.48
C ALA A 84 -14.24 9.93 1.09
N TYR A 85 -14.29 8.94 0.18
CA TYR A 85 -14.79 9.10 -1.19
C TYR A 85 -13.98 10.07 -2.08
N SER A 86 -12.68 10.21 -1.83
CA SER A 86 -11.77 11.02 -2.65
C SER A 86 -10.69 10.19 -3.38
N PRO A 87 -11.06 9.23 -4.26
CA PRO A 87 -10.10 8.42 -5.00
C PRO A 87 -9.19 9.25 -5.93
N GLU A 88 -9.67 10.39 -6.44
CA GLU A 88 -8.91 11.32 -7.28
C GLU A 88 -7.67 11.92 -6.59
N LEU A 89 -7.62 11.84 -5.26
CA LEU A 89 -6.47 12.30 -4.47
C LEU A 89 -5.41 11.22 -4.26
N ASN A 90 -5.66 9.99 -4.71
CA ASN A 90 -4.70 8.89 -4.65
C ASN A 90 -3.92 8.82 -5.98
N PRO A 91 -2.65 9.26 -6.05
CA PRO A 91 -1.87 9.22 -7.29
C PRO A 91 -1.72 7.81 -7.87
N GLN A 92 -1.89 6.79 -7.04
CA GLN A 92 -1.74 5.41 -7.46
C GLN A 92 -2.87 4.92 -8.36
N GLU A 93 -4.05 5.53 -8.30
CA GLU A 93 -5.15 5.21 -9.23
C GLU A 93 -4.80 5.52 -10.69
N HIS A 94 -3.75 6.30 -10.95
CA HIS A 94 -3.27 6.59 -12.30
C HIS A 94 -2.22 5.58 -12.81
N THR A 95 -1.79 4.61 -11.99
CA THR A 95 -0.69 3.68 -12.33
C THR A 95 -1.18 2.34 -12.88
N TRP A 96 -2.46 1.99 -12.66
CA TRP A 96 -3.10 0.77 -13.17
C TRP A 96 -4.38 1.11 -13.93
#